data_AF-A0A142CTY9-F1
#
_entry.id   AF-A0A142CTY9-F1
#
_cell.length_a   1.000
_cell.length_b   1.000
_cell.length_c   1.000
_cell.angle_alpha   90.00
_cell.angle_beta   90.00
_cell.angle_gamma   90.00
#
_symmetry.space_group_name_H-M   'P 1'
#
loop_
_entity.id
_entity.type
_entity.pdbx_description
1 polymer ?
#
loop_
_entity_poly.entity_id
_entity_poly.type
_entity_poly.pdbx_seq_one_letter_code
_entity_poly.pdbx_strand_id
1 'polypeptide(L)'
;MRGDLIRILSSVEEKANELKLEGFEPDVVLVGKEAYEFIKEQVNEEFGGDEEVLELSGLRVRILEELGGDAVVVDTKALGYAPAARRFRVVQ
;
A
#
# COMPACT_ATOMS: atom_id res chain seq x y z
N MET A 1 3.85 16.23 4.51
CA MET A 1 5.29 16.42 4.87
C MET A 1 6.11 15.35 4.16
N ARG A 2 7.19 15.69 3.42
CA ARG A 2 8.05 14.75 2.66
C ARG A 2 8.35 13.39 3.31
N GLY A 3 8.50 13.37 4.64
CA GLY A 3 8.80 12.14 5.38
C GLY A 3 7.69 11.09 5.34
N ASP A 4 6.43 11.49 5.19
CA ASP A 4 5.29 10.57 5.25
C ASP A 4 5.17 9.72 3.98
N LEU A 5 5.31 10.33 2.80
CA LEU A 5 5.29 9.58 1.54
C LEU A 5 6.44 8.56 1.48
N ILE A 6 7.65 8.98 1.86
CA ILE A 6 8.82 8.09 1.91
C ILE A 6 8.56 6.93 2.87
N ARG A 7 8.04 7.21 4.08
CA ARG A 7 7.70 6.18 5.06
C ARG A 7 6.69 5.17 4.50
N ILE A 8 5.66 5.64 3.80
CA ILE A 8 4.64 4.78 3.19
C ILE A 8 5.26 3.88 2.11
N LEU A 9 6.03 4.46 1.18
CA LEU A 9 6.70 3.71 0.12
C LEU A 9 7.67 2.66 0.69
N SER A 10 8.47 3.04 1.69
CA SER A 10 9.36 2.10 2.39
C SER A 10 8.58 0.98 3.09
N SER A 11 7.42 1.29 3.68
CA SER A 11 6.57 0.27 4.32
C SER A 11 6.02 -0.72 3.30
N VAL A 12 5.57 -0.25 2.13
CA VAL A 12 5.11 -1.11 1.03
C VAL A 12 6.23 -2.03 0.56
N GLU A 13 7.43 -1.48 0.34
CA GLU A 13 8.60 -2.24 -0.10
C GLU A 13 9.04 -3.27 0.95
N GLU A 14 9.10 -2.89 2.22
CA GLU A 14 9.42 -3.79 3.33
C GLU A 14 8.46 -4.98 3.35
N LYS A 15 7.15 -4.73 3.32
CA LYS A 15 6.12 -5.78 3.37
C LYS A 15 6.07 -6.63 2.12
N ALA A 16 6.32 -6.06 0.95
CA ALA A 16 6.47 -6.82 -0.29
C ALA A 16 7.70 -7.74 -0.24
N ASN A 17 8.82 -7.27 0.31
CA ASN A 17 10.04 -8.06 0.44
C ASN A 17 9.91 -9.19 1.46
N GLU A 18 9.23 -8.96 2.60
CA GLU A 18 8.87 -10.03 3.54
C GLU A 18 8.11 -11.17 2.84
N LEU A 19 7.07 -10.83 2.05
CA LEU A 19 6.30 -11.82 1.29
C LEU A 19 7.16 -12.54 0.24
N LYS A 20 8.04 -11.83 -0.47
CA LYS A 20 8.96 -12.43 -1.45
C LYS A 20 9.93 -13.42 -0.80
N LEU A 21 10.46 -13.11 0.39
CA LEU A 21 11.35 -14.01 1.14
C LEU A 21 10.65 -15.31 1.57
N GLU A 22 9.32 -15.26 1.74
CA GLU A 22 8.47 -16.42 2.02
C GLU A 22 8.03 -17.17 0.75
N GLY A 23 8.44 -16.70 -0.44
CA GLY A 23 8.15 -17.32 -1.73
C GLY A 23 6.85 -16.85 -2.40
N PHE A 24 6.22 -15.79 -1.90
CA PHE A 24 5.03 -15.19 -2.50
C PHE A 24 5.38 -14.16 -3.59
N GLU A 25 4.42 -13.87 -4.46
CA GLU A 25 4.52 -12.87 -5.52
C GLU A 25 3.52 -11.73 -5.26
N PRO A 26 3.85 -10.76 -4.38
CA PRO A 26 2.95 -9.66 -4.08
C PRO A 26 2.68 -8.81 -5.33
N ASP A 27 1.40 -8.49 -5.56
CA ASP A 27 0.95 -7.84 -6.80
C ASP A 27 -0.06 -6.70 -6.59
N VAL A 28 -0.60 -6.57 -5.38
CA VAL A 28 -1.60 -5.54 -5.01
C VAL A 28 -1.31 -4.97 -3.62
N VAL A 29 -1.58 -3.67 -3.45
CA VAL A 29 -1.77 -3.02 -2.15
C VAL A 29 -3.24 -2.67 -2.00
N LEU A 30 -3.90 -3.31 -1.03
CA LEU A 30 -5.23 -2.92 -0.58
C LEU A 30 -5.11 -1.75 0.37
N VAL A 31 -5.80 -0.66 0.12
CA VAL A 31 -5.68 0.58 0.89
C VAL A 31 -7.06 0.97 1.41
N GLY A 32 -7.16 1.28 2.70
CA GLY A 32 -8.38 1.83 3.26
C GLY A 32 -8.69 3.22 2.74
N LYS A 33 -9.95 3.66 2.86
CA LYS A 33 -10.38 4.93 2.28
C LYS A 33 -9.60 6.12 2.86
N GLU A 34 -9.48 6.17 4.19
CA GLU A 34 -8.74 7.24 4.89
C GLU A 34 -7.25 7.20 4.54
N ALA A 35 -6.67 5.99 4.46
CA ALA A 35 -5.29 5.80 4.01
C ALA A 35 -5.08 6.27 2.56
N TYR A 36 -6.02 5.99 1.65
CA TYR A 36 -5.92 6.37 0.25
C TYR A 36 -5.94 7.88 0.07
N GLU A 37 -6.88 8.57 0.73
CA GLU A 37 -6.95 10.03 0.68
C GLU A 37 -5.66 10.66 1.26
N PHE A 38 -5.15 10.14 2.38
CA PHE A 38 -3.89 10.61 2.94
C PHE A 38 -2.71 10.43 1.96
N ILE A 39 -2.60 9.25 1.33
CA ILE A 39 -1.54 8.99 0.34
C ILE A 39 -1.69 9.93 -0.86
N LYS A 40 -2.92 10.12 -1.36
CA LYS A 40 -3.22 11.01 -2.48
C LYS A 40 -2.81 12.46 -2.16
N GLU A 41 -3.13 12.95 -0.97
CA GLU A 41 -2.69 14.27 -0.49
C GLU A 41 -1.16 14.38 -0.50
N GLN A 42 -0.44 13.36 0.02
CA GLN A 42 1.02 13.38 0.03
C GLN A 42 1.62 13.35 -1.39
N VAL A 43 1.02 12.60 -2.32
CA VAL A 43 1.46 12.57 -3.73
C VAL A 43 1.21 13.91 -4.41
N ASN A 44 0.03 14.49 -4.20
CA ASN A 44 -0.33 15.80 -4.75
C ASN A 44 0.57 16.92 -4.22
N GLU A 45 0.93 16.89 -2.93
CA GLU A 45 1.91 17.83 -2.33
C GLU A 45 3.30 17.74 -2.99
N GLU A 46 3.77 16.53 -3.30
CA GLU A 46 5.13 16.33 -3.83
C GLU A 46 5.25 16.58 -5.34
N PHE A 47 4.26 16.16 -6.13
CA PHE A 47 4.34 16.15 -7.59
C PHE A 47 3.52 17.25 -8.26
N GLY A 48 2.65 17.94 -7.51
CA GLY A 48 1.84 19.04 -8.03
C GLY A 48 0.82 18.56 -9.07
N GLY A 49 -0.27 17.93 -8.61
CA GLY A 49 -1.31 17.41 -9.46
C GLY A 49 -2.57 17.02 -8.68
N ASP A 50 -3.58 16.50 -9.39
CA ASP A 50 -4.73 15.78 -8.82
C ASP A 50 -4.79 14.40 -9.50
N GLU A 51 -3.72 13.63 -9.32
CA GLU A 51 -3.60 12.32 -9.95
C GLU A 51 -4.14 11.23 -9.03
N GLU A 52 -4.82 10.25 -9.62
CA GLU A 52 -5.18 9.03 -8.90
C GLU A 52 -3.92 8.19 -8.62
N VAL A 53 -3.82 7.65 -7.41
CA VAL A 53 -2.70 6.80 -7.02
C VAL A 53 -3.04 5.36 -7.44
N LEU A 54 -2.71 5.02 -8.68
CA LEU A 54 -2.99 3.70 -9.25
C LEU A 54 -1.94 2.63 -8.88
N GLU A 55 -0.76 3.07 -8.47
CA GLU A 55 0.40 2.22 -8.21
C GLU A 55 1.25 2.76 -7.05
N LEU A 56 1.76 1.86 -6.21
CA LEU A 56 2.74 2.17 -5.15
C LEU A 56 3.87 1.13 -5.21
N SER A 57 5.11 1.59 -5.42
CA SER A 57 6.30 0.74 -5.48
C SER A 57 6.18 -0.46 -6.43
N GLY A 58 5.58 -0.27 -7.62
CA GLY A 58 5.39 -1.36 -8.59
C GLY A 58 4.13 -2.20 -8.38
N LEU A 59 3.35 -1.95 -7.32
CA LEU A 59 2.17 -2.73 -6.94
C LEU A 59 0.89 -1.96 -7.22
N ARG A 60 -0.11 -2.64 -7.77
CA ARG A 60 -1.41 -2.03 -8.10
C ARG A 60 -2.15 -1.64 -6.82
N VAL A 61 -2.70 -0.43 -6.79
CA VAL A 61 -3.52 0.03 -5.66
C VAL A 61 -4.98 -0.38 -5.88
N ARG A 62 -5.63 -0.88 -4.83
CA ARG A 62 -7.07 -1.12 -4.80
C ARG A 62 -7.63 -0.62 -3.47
N ILE A 63 -8.81 0.00 -3.53
CA ILE A 63 -9.46 0.53 -2.34
C ILE A 63 -10.29 -0.59 -1.69
N LEU A 64 -10.13 -0.78 -0.38
CA LEU A 64 -10.97 -1.61 0.46
C LEU A 64 -11.37 -0.78 1.69
N GLU A 65 -12.53 -0.13 1.63
CA GLU A 65 -12.92 0.96 2.53
C GLU A 65 -12.81 0.59 4.02
N GLU A 66 -13.13 -0.66 4.37
CA GLU A 66 -13.16 -1.20 5.74
C GLU A 66 -11.78 -1.23 6.41
N LEU A 67 -10.69 -1.04 5.68
CA LEU A 67 -9.34 -0.93 6.26
C LEU A 67 -9.07 0.41 6.94
N GLY A 68 -9.90 1.44 6.72
CA GLY A 68 -9.74 2.77 7.34
C GLY A 68 -8.37 3.40 7.07
N GLY A 69 -7.63 3.74 8.11
CA GLY A 69 -6.27 4.31 8.06
C GLY A 69 -5.13 3.32 7.77
N ASP A 70 -5.42 2.06 7.42
CA ASP A 70 -4.42 1.03 7.16
C ASP A 70 -4.36 0.60 5.69
N ALA A 71 -3.29 -0.11 5.34
CA ALA A 71 -3.10 -0.77 4.06
C ALA A 71 -2.55 -2.19 4.23
N VAL A 72 -2.71 -3.03 3.20
CA VAL A 72 -2.30 -4.43 3.19
C VAL A 72 -1.65 -4.76 1.85
N VAL A 73 -0.38 -5.18 1.87
CA VAL A 73 0.29 -5.77 0.71
C VAL A 73 -0.15 -7.23 0.60
N VAL A 74 -0.57 -7.66 -0.59
CA VAL A 74 -1.07 -9.02 -0.83
C VAL A 74 -0.48 -9.64 -2.09
N ASP A 75 -0.28 -10.96 -2.05
CA ASP A 75 -0.25 -11.81 -3.24
C ASP A 75 -1.66 -12.35 -3.45
N THR A 76 -2.35 -11.82 -4.47
CA THR A 76 -3.76 -12.14 -4.74
C THR A 76 -3.99 -13.57 -5.19
N LYS A 77 -2.99 -14.26 -5.76
CA LYS A 77 -3.11 -15.66 -6.18
C LYS A 77 -3.07 -16.61 -4.99
N ALA A 78 -2.30 -16.26 -3.97
CA ALA A 78 -2.15 -17.06 -2.75
C ALA A 78 -3.11 -16.66 -1.62
N LEU A 79 -3.69 -15.47 -1.67
CA LEU A 79 -4.63 -14.96 -0.66
C LEU A 79 -5.82 -15.92 -0.47
N GLY A 80 -6.08 -16.30 0.79
CA GLY A 80 -7.13 -17.26 1.16
C GLY A 80 -6.67 -18.72 1.19
N TYR A 81 -5.52 -19.04 0.59
CA TYR A 81 -4.90 -20.37 0.65
C TYR A 81 -3.65 -20.40 1.55
N ALA A 82 -3.01 -19.25 1.75
CA ALA A 82 -1.78 -19.08 2.51
C ALA A 82 -1.76 -17.71 3.23
N PRO A 83 -0.84 -17.46 4.18
CA PRO A 83 -0.69 -16.17 4.88
C PRO A 83 -0.03 -15.09 4.00
N ALA A 84 -0.59 -14.88 2.81
CA ALA A 84 -0.08 -14.06 1.72
C ALA A 84 -0.44 -12.57 1.83
N ALA A 85 -0.53 -12.05 3.06
CA ALA A 85 -0.95 -10.68 3.34
C ALA A 85 -0.11 -10.05 4.47
N ARG A 86 0.27 -8.78 4.31
CA ARG A 86 1.00 -8.00 5.33
C ARG A 86 0.35 -6.63 5.50
N ARG A 87 -0.23 -6.40 6.68
CA ARG A 87 -0.88 -5.14 7.06
C ARG A 87 0.13 -4.16 7.65
N PHE A 88 -0.04 -2.88 7.36
CA PHE A 88 0.70 -1.78 7.98
C PHE A 88 -0.21 -0.54 8.11
N ARG A 89 0.14 0.35 9.04
CA ARG A 89 -0.62 1.57 9.31
C ARG A 89 -0.12 2.72 8.44
N VAL A 90 -1.06 3.38 7.77
CA VAL A 90 -0.78 4.54 6.89
C VAL A 90 -1.01 5.84 7.64
N VAL A 91 -2.17 6.00 8.28
CA VAL A 91 -2.55 7.18 9.05
C VAL A 91 -2.33 6.90 10.55
N GLN A 92 -1.66 7.81 11.27
CA GLN A 92 -1.40 7.63 12.71
C GLN A 92 -2.61 7.93 13.58
#